data_AF-A0A1K1S5Z0-F1
#
_entry.id   AF-A0A1K1S5Z0-F1
#
_cell.length_a   1.000
_cell.length_b   1.000
_cell.length_c   1.000
_cell.angle_alpha   90.00
_cell.angle_beta   90.00
_cell.angle_gamma   90.00
#
_symmetry.space_group_name_H-M   'P 1'
#
loop_
_entity.id
_entity.type
_entity.pdbx_description
1 polymer ?
#
loop_
_entity_poly.entity_id
_entity_poly.type
_entity_poly.pdbx_seq_one_letter_code
_entity_poly.pdbx_strand_id
1 'polypeptide(L)'
;MSRWPGGTPPDRPATAHTRLAPHTGPVSEPIPLFPVTRVDPARFAAAQQRLFTGMRLHIGRSGIAHRVAWVPWLDELTLPAPACHQGWSGLGAAGEITPTSDPVNCRKCLRLGGEPDDPHQHTLFALPEPQ
;
A
#
# COMPACT_ATOMS: atom_id res chain seq x y z
N MET A 1 35.00 -18.51 -5.53
CA MET A 1 34.60 -19.57 -4.58
C MET A 1 35.41 -19.35 -3.30
N SER A 2 34.93 -18.54 -2.36
CA SER A 2 35.72 -18.20 -1.17
C SER A 2 35.09 -18.84 0.07
N ARG A 3 35.74 -19.89 0.59
CA ARG A 3 35.42 -20.52 1.89
C ARG A 3 35.93 -19.63 3.01
N TRP A 4 35.07 -19.34 3.97
CA TRP A 4 35.44 -18.76 5.27
C TRP A 4 35.99 -19.87 6.19
N PRO A 5 37.02 -19.62 7.01
CA PRO A 5 37.51 -20.60 7.98
C PRO A 5 36.55 -20.68 9.17
N GLY A 6 36.09 -21.89 9.48
CA GLY A 6 35.23 -22.18 10.62
C GLY A 6 36.01 -22.09 11.93
N GLY A 7 35.80 -21.02 12.67
CA GLY A 7 36.13 -20.94 14.09
C GLY A 7 34.89 -21.20 14.92
N THR A 8 34.96 -22.18 15.83
CA THR A 8 33.90 -22.45 16.80
C THR A 8 33.78 -21.27 17.77
N PRO A 9 32.60 -20.64 17.93
CA PRO A 9 32.45 -19.58 18.91
C PRO A 9 32.50 -20.18 20.33
N PRO A 10 33.11 -19.48 21.32
CA PRO A 10 33.15 -19.97 22.69
C PRO A 10 31.75 -20.01 23.31
N ASP A 11 31.55 -21.02 24.15
CA ASP A 11 30.30 -21.29 24.86
C ASP A 11 30.00 -20.15 25.84
N ARG A 12 28.96 -19.36 25.53
CA ARG A 12 28.57 -18.19 26.31
C ARG A 12 27.60 -18.67 27.39
N PRO A 13 27.89 -18.50 28.69
CA PRO A 13 26.99 -18.98 29.72
C PRO A 13 25.63 -18.31 29.58
N ALA A 14 24.57 -19.13 29.61
CA ALA A 14 23.19 -18.67 29.52
C ALA A 14 22.90 -17.72 30.67
N THR A 15 22.75 -16.43 30.36
CA THR A 15 22.25 -15.45 31.32
C THR A 15 20.83 -15.85 31.69
N ALA A 16 20.62 -16.27 32.94
CA ALA A 16 19.29 -16.50 33.46
C ALA A 16 18.55 -15.14 33.49
N HIS A 17 17.71 -14.90 32.48
CA HIS A 17 16.79 -13.77 32.50
C HIS A 17 15.69 -14.09 33.52
N THR A 18 15.85 -13.55 34.73
CA THR A 18 14.75 -13.54 35.72
C THR A 18 13.54 -12.89 35.07
N ARG A 19 12.50 -13.69 34.82
CA ARG A 19 11.23 -13.22 34.26
C ARG A 19 10.54 -12.36 35.32
N LEU A 20 10.46 -11.05 35.09
CA LEU A 20 9.63 -10.19 35.93
C LEU A 20 8.19 -10.70 35.92
N ALA A 21 7.56 -10.74 37.10
CA ALA A 21 6.15 -11.05 37.23
C ALA A 21 5.32 -10.05 36.41
N PRO A 22 4.23 -10.49 35.75
CA PRO A 22 3.33 -9.58 35.05
C PRO A 22 2.79 -8.54 36.04
N HIS A 23 2.84 -7.27 35.66
CA HIS A 23 2.32 -6.18 36.46
C HIS A 23 0.78 -6.29 36.50
N THR A 24 0.22 -6.57 37.68
CA THR A 24 -1.23 -6.59 37.91
C THR A 24 -1.73 -5.18 38.22
N GLY A 25 -1.41 -4.21 37.36
CA GLY A 25 -1.94 -2.85 37.44
C GLY A 25 -3.30 -2.77 36.73
N PRO A 26 -4.19 -1.83 37.09
CA PRO A 26 -5.39 -1.58 36.31
C PRO A 26 -4.99 -1.19 34.89
N VAL A 27 -5.51 -1.89 33.88
CA VAL A 27 -5.35 -1.52 32.48
C VAL A 27 -6.12 -0.21 32.28
N SER A 28 -5.41 0.91 32.29
CA SER A 28 -6.03 2.20 31.97
C SER A 28 -6.54 2.16 30.53
N GLU A 29 -7.84 2.38 30.35
CA GLU A 29 -8.37 2.56 29.00
C GLU A 29 -7.64 3.72 28.31
N PRO A 30 -7.16 3.54 27.06
CA PRO A 30 -6.48 4.60 26.35
C PRO A 30 -7.43 5.79 26.16
N ILE A 31 -7.01 6.96 26.61
CA ILE A 31 -7.74 8.22 26.37
C ILE A 31 -7.79 8.46 24.85
N PRO A 32 -8.97 8.55 24.23
CA PRO A 32 -9.06 8.83 22.81
C PRO A 32 -8.61 10.28 22.57
N LEU A 33 -7.42 10.44 21.99
CA LEU A 33 -6.86 11.76 21.67
C LEU A 33 -7.60 12.46 20.51
N PHE A 34 -8.35 11.69 19.71
CA PHE A 34 -9.12 12.18 18.57
C PHE A 34 -10.43 11.40 18.42
N PRO A 35 -11.49 12.00 17.87
CA PRO A 35 -12.71 11.28 17.52
C PRO A 35 -12.40 10.15 16.54
N VAL A 36 -12.70 8.91 16.91
CA VAL A 36 -12.55 7.75 16.04
C VAL A 36 -13.91 7.40 15.48
N THR A 37 -14.16 7.75 14.22
CA THR A 37 -15.32 7.24 13.50
C THR A 37 -15.04 5.77 13.16
N ARG A 38 -15.68 4.85 13.89
CA ARG A 38 -15.61 3.43 13.53
C ARG A 38 -16.41 3.22 12.25
N VAL A 39 -15.71 2.79 11.21
CA VAL A 39 -16.30 2.38 9.95
C VAL A 39 -16.43 0.85 9.99
N ASP A 40 -17.62 0.33 9.67
CA ASP A 40 -17.81 -1.10 9.42
C ASP A 40 -17.00 -1.51 8.17
N PRO A 41 -15.96 -2.37 8.32
CA PRO A 41 -15.09 -2.74 7.21
C PRO A 41 -15.83 -3.38 6.03
N ALA A 42 -16.80 -4.24 6.31
CA ALA A 42 -17.55 -4.95 5.26
C ALA A 42 -18.41 -3.97 4.46
N ARG A 43 -19.12 -3.08 5.15
CA ARG A 43 -19.91 -2.02 4.51
C ARG A 43 -19.02 -1.08 3.68
N PHE A 44 -17.83 -0.75 4.18
CA PHE A 44 -16.88 0.10 3.48
C PHE A 44 -16.36 -0.56 2.21
N ALA A 45 -15.84 -1.80 2.31
CA ALA A 45 -15.36 -2.55 1.16
C ALA A 45 -16.44 -2.71 0.09
N ALA A 46 -17.68 -3.04 0.48
CA ALA A 46 -18.80 -3.14 -0.45
C ALA A 46 -19.13 -1.80 -1.15
N ALA A 47 -18.96 -0.66 -0.46
CA ALA A 47 -19.12 0.65 -1.08
C ALA A 47 -18.00 0.93 -2.10
N GLN A 48 -16.76 0.60 -1.77
CA GLN A 48 -15.63 0.75 -2.70
C GLN A 48 -15.80 -0.14 -3.94
N GLN A 49 -16.26 -1.39 -3.76
CA GLN A 49 -16.60 -2.30 -4.86
C GLN A 49 -17.61 -1.67 -5.83
N ARG A 50 -18.70 -1.09 -5.30
CA ARG A 50 -19.70 -0.40 -6.14
C ARG A 50 -19.13 0.81 -6.87
N LEU A 51 -18.25 1.59 -6.24
CA LEU A 51 -17.71 2.81 -6.84
C LEU A 51 -16.66 2.53 -7.92
N PHE A 52 -15.84 1.49 -7.76
CA PHE A 52 -14.67 1.28 -8.62
C PHE A 52 -14.83 0.14 -9.63
N THR A 53 -15.86 -0.70 -9.54
CA THR A 53 -16.11 -1.74 -10.54
C THR A 53 -16.35 -1.12 -11.92
N GLY A 54 -15.54 -1.50 -12.91
CA GLY A 54 -15.59 -0.96 -14.28
C GLY A 54 -14.92 0.41 -14.44
N MET A 55 -14.46 1.02 -13.36
CA MET A 55 -13.86 2.35 -13.36
C MET A 55 -12.32 2.29 -13.39
N ARG A 56 -11.70 3.46 -13.57
CA ARG A 56 -10.29 3.73 -13.29
C ARG A 56 -10.21 4.51 -11.99
N LEU A 57 -8.99 4.80 -11.54
CA LEU A 57 -8.78 5.66 -10.39
C LEU A 57 -7.78 6.78 -10.67
N HIS A 58 -8.02 7.93 -10.05
CA HIS A 58 -7.04 8.98 -9.83
C HIS A 58 -6.46 8.89 -8.43
N ILE A 59 -5.22 9.38 -8.28
CA ILE A 59 -4.54 9.53 -6.99
C ILE A 59 -4.42 11.03 -6.69
N GLY A 60 -4.99 11.47 -5.58
CA GLY A 60 -5.00 12.85 -5.15
C GLY A 60 -5.64 13.78 -6.20
N ARG A 61 -4.90 14.82 -6.60
CA ARG A 61 -5.32 15.80 -7.62
C ARG A 61 -4.69 15.55 -8.99
N SER A 62 -4.02 14.43 -9.17
CA SER A 62 -3.39 14.07 -10.44
C SER A 62 -4.43 13.74 -11.50
N GLY A 63 -4.26 14.25 -12.72
CA GLY A 63 -5.03 13.83 -13.90
C GLY A 63 -4.58 12.49 -14.51
N ILE A 64 -3.77 11.72 -13.77
CA ILE A 64 -3.25 10.44 -14.23
C ILE A 64 -4.20 9.33 -13.79
N ALA A 65 -4.87 8.72 -14.75
CA ALA A 65 -5.80 7.61 -14.60
C ALA A 65 -5.06 6.27 -14.61
N HIS A 66 -5.26 5.52 -13.53
CA HIS A 66 -4.70 4.20 -13.30
C HIS A 66 -5.77 3.12 -13.49
N ARG A 67 -5.34 1.94 -13.97
CA ARG A 67 -6.17 0.73 -13.92
C ARG A 67 -6.38 0.32 -12.46
N VAL A 68 -7.60 -0.08 -12.11
CA VAL A 68 -7.94 -0.61 -10.78
C VAL A 68 -7.50 -2.08 -10.68
N ALA A 69 -6.89 -2.43 -9.57
CA ALA A 69 -6.74 -3.81 -9.09
C ALA A 69 -7.39 -3.94 -7.71
N TRP A 70 -7.86 -5.14 -7.38
CA TRP A 70 -8.42 -5.46 -6.07
C TRP A 70 -7.35 -6.14 -5.24
N VAL A 71 -6.93 -5.49 -4.16
CA VAL A 71 -5.87 -6.01 -3.29
C VAL A 71 -6.44 -6.46 -1.95
N PRO A 72 -5.91 -7.54 -1.35
CA PRO A 72 -6.32 -7.98 -0.02
C PRO A 72 -6.23 -6.87 1.02
N TRP A 73 -7.20 -6.86 1.92
CA TRP A 73 -7.31 -5.98 3.07
C TRP A 73 -7.78 -6.81 4.29
N LEU A 74 -8.49 -6.19 5.24
CA LEU A 74 -8.95 -6.82 6.48
C LEU A 74 -9.92 -7.97 6.24
N ASP A 75 -9.80 -9.07 6.99
CA ASP A 75 -10.75 -10.18 7.04
C ASP A 75 -11.22 -10.66 5.64
N GLU A 76 -10.27 -10.94 4.74
CA GLU A 76 -10.51 -11.38 3.35
C GLU A 76 -11.22 -10.34 2.44
N LEU A 77 -11.52 -9.15 2.96
CA LEU A 77 -12.05 -8.05 2.15
C LEU A 77 -10.97 -7.52 1.21
N THR A 78 -11.39 -6.86 0.14
CA THR A 78 -10.48 -6.21 -0.80
C THR A 78 -10.81 -4.75 -0.99
N LEU A 79 -9.78 -3.95 -1.29
CA LEU A 79 -9.91 -2.54 -1.62
C LEU A 79 -9.33 -2.25 -3.01
N PRO A 80 -9.81 -1.19 -3.67
CA PRO A 80 -9.25 -0.77 -4.95
C PRO A 80 -7.87 -0.16 -4.72
N ALA A 81 -6.93 -0.51 -5.59
CA ALA A 81 -5.60 0.07 -5.64
C ALA A 81 -5.16 0.24 -7.10
N PRO A 82 -4.15 1.08 -7.38
CA PRO A 82 -3.57 1.16 -8.70
C PRO A 82 -2.94 -0.19 -9.06
N ALA A 83 -3.32 -0.78 -10.18
CA ALA A 83 -2.77 -2.06 -10.66
C ALA A 83 -1.25 -2.00 -10.86
N CYS A 84 -0.71 -0.80 -11.06
CA CYS A 84 0.74 -0.58 -11.16
C CYS A 84 1.47 -0.45 -9.82
N HIS A 85 0.76 -0.59 -8.69
CA HIS A 85 1.28 -0.47 -7.33
C HIS A 85 1.94 0.90 -7.07
N GLN A 86 1.43 1.96 -7.72
CA GLN A 86 1.87 3.32 -7.44
C GLN A 86 1.51 3.65 -5.99
N GLY A 87 2.51 4.01 -5.18
CA GLY A 87 2.29 4.44 -3.80
C GLY A 87 1.73 5.86 -3.73
N TRP A 88 1.02 6.14 -2.64
CA TRP A 88 0.55 7.47 -2.23
C TRP A 88 0.61 7.60 -0.72
N SER A 89 0.59 8.83 -0.23
CA SER A 89 0.51 9.11 1.21
C SER A 89 -0.95 9.11 1.65
N GLY A 90 -1.29 8.37 2.70
CA GLY A 90 -2.63 8.35 3.27
C GLY A 90 -3.07 6.95 3.71
N LEU A 91 -4.30 6.84 4.18
CA LEU A 91 -4.87 5.58 4.65
C LEU A 91 -5.61 4.81 3.53
N GLY A 92 -5.74 5.40 2.34
CA GLY A 92 -6.48 4.81 1.22
C GLY A 92 -7.99 4.75 1.45
N ALA A 93 -8.48 5.44 2.47
CA ALA A 93 -9.88 5.46 2.89
C ALA A 93 -10.42 6.87 3.13
N ALA A 94 -9.58 7.91 2.95
CA ALA A 94 -9.95 9.31 3.18
C ALA A 94 -10.05 10.12 1.87
N GLY A 95 -10.29 9.44 0.74
CA GLY A 95 -10.47 10.07 -0.56
C GLY A 95 -9.18 10.35 -1.33
N GLU A 96 -8.06 9.73 -0.93
CA GLU A 96 -6.79 9.85 -1.65
C GLU A 96 -6.83 9.17 -3.02
N ILE A 97 -7.78 8.25 -3.22
CA ILE A 97 -8.13 7.70 -4.52
C ILE A 97 -9.58 8.04 -4.85
N THR A 98 -9.83 8.38 -6.12
CA THR A 98 -11.16 8.73 -6.60
C THR A 98 -11.47 7.96 -7.89
N PRO A 99 -12.70 7.46 -8.08
CA PRO A 99 -13.06 6.76 -9.30
C PRO A 99 -13.15 7.75 -10.47
N THR A 100 -12.72 7.32 -11.65
CA THR A 100 -12.85 8.10 -12.89
C THR A 100 -13.23 7.19 -14.06
N SER A 101 -13.94 7.75 -15.04
CA SER A 101 -14.21 7.12 -16.33
C SER A 101 -13.15 7.43 -17.40
N ASP A 102 -12.16 8.24 -17.07
CA ASP A 102 -11.08 8.61 -18.00
C ASP A 102 -10.33 7.36 -18.51
N PRO A 103 -9.85 7.38 -19.77
CA PRO A 103 -9.01 6.32 -20.28
C PRO A 103 -7.73 6.20 -19.44
N VAL A 104 -7.19 4.99 -19.31
CA VAL A 104 -5.91 4.78 -18.61
C VAL A 104 -4.83 5.54 -19.37
N ASN A 105 -4.18 6.49 -18.70
CA ASN A 105 -3.05 7.24 -19.25
C ASN A 105 -1.76 7.00 -18.45
N CYS A 106 -1.83 6.32 -17.30
CA CYS A 106 -0.64 5.95 -16.55
C CYS A 106 0.24 4.99 -17.37
N ARG A 107 1.43 5.43 -17.72
CA ARG A 107 2.44 4.67 -18.47
C ARG A 107 2.71 3.28 -17.91
N LYS A 108 2.85 3.14 -16.59
CA LYS A 108 3.08 1.83 -15.96
C LYS A 108 1.86 0.92 -16.10
N CYS A 109 0.64 1.45 -16.01
CA CYS A 109 -0.58 0.67 -16.23
C CYS A 109 -0.77 0.26 -17.70
N LEU A 110 -0.43 1.14 -18.65
CA LEU A 110 -0.46 0.83 -20.09
C LEU A 110 0.51 -0.30 -20.44
N ARG A 111 1.76 -0.20 -19.98
CA ARG A 111 2.75 -1.27 -20.19
C ARG A 111 2.32 -2.60 -19.56
N LEU A 112 1.69 -2.58 -18.39
CA LEU A 112 1.17 -3.79 -17.74
C LEU A 112 0.04 -4.45 -18.52
N GLY A 113 -0.76 -3.69 -19.28
CA GLY A 113 -1.81 -4.25 -20.14
C GLY A 113 -1.37 -4.47 -21.60
N GLY A 114 -0.10 -4.22 -21.92
CA GLY A 114 0.42 -4.38 -23.28
C GLY A 114 0.02 -3.26 -24.25
N GLU A 115 -0.47 -2.14 -23.73
CA GLU A 115 -0.83 -0.96 -24.51
C GLU A 115 0.38 -0.01 -24.71
N PRO A 116 0.43 0.74 -25.82
CA PRO A 116 1.46 1.75 -26.03
C PRO A 116 1.37 2.86 -24.97
N ASP A 117 2.50 3.51 -24.69
CA ASP A 117 2.56 4.65 -23.77
C ASP A 117 1.68 5.81 -24.29
N ASP A 118 1.03 6.54 -23.37
CA ASP A 118 0.29 7.77 -23.71
C ASP A 118 1.29 8.89 -24.10
N PRO A 119 1.18 9.48 -25.30
CA PRO A 119 2.09 10.52 -25.78
C PRO A 119 2.01 11.82 -24.97
N HIS A 120 0.92 12.07 -24.25
CA HIS A 120 0.72 13.26 -23.42
C HIS A 120 1.35 13.14 -22.02
N GLN A 121 1.83 11.95 -21.63
CA GLN A 121 2.59 11.82 -20.40
C GLN A 121 4.03 12.28 -20.61
N HIS A 122 4.38 13.44 -20.08
CA HIS A 122 5.75 13.95 -20.11
C HIS A 122 6.67 13.20 -19.14
N THR A 123 7.91 12.96 -19.55
CA THR A 123 8.98 12.50 -18.64
C THR A 123 9.42 13.65 -17.74
N LEU A 124 9.61 13.37 -16.44
CA LEU A 124 10.19 14.35 -15.50
C LEU A 124 11.62 14.75 -15.89
N PHE A 125 12.37 13.83 -16.51
CA PHE A 125 13.73 14.04 -16.98
C PHE A 125 13.88 13.45 -18.38
N ALA A 126 14.59 14.15 -19.26
CA ALA A 126 15.06 13.57 -20.51
C ALA A 126 16.14 12.53 -20.18
N LEU A 127 16.02 11.33 -20.74
CA LEU A 127 17.14 10.39 -20.74
C LEU A 127 18.13 10.83 -21.83
N PRO A 128 19.45 10.81 -21.57
CA PRO A 128 20.43 11.03 -22.64
C PRO A 128 20.25 9.95 -23.72
N GLU A 129 20.40 10.35 -24.98
CA GLU A 129 20.29 9.39 -26.09
C GLU A 129 21.37 8.30 -25.95
N PRO A 130 21.01 7.02 -26.15
CA PRO A 130 22.00 5.96 -26.17
C PRO A 130 22.97 6.19 -27.34
N GLN A 131 24.27 6.25 -27.05
CA GLN A 131 25.33 6.30 -28.05
C GLN A 131 25.54 4.94 -28.71
#